data_AF-A0A2M9M1Y5-F1
#
_entry.id   AF-A0A2M9M1Y5-F1
#
_cell.length_a   1.000
_cell.length_b   1.000
_cell.length_c   1.000
_cell.angle_alpha   90.00
_cell.angle_beta   90.00
_cell.angle_gamma   90.00
#
_symmetry.space_group_name_H-M   'P 1'
#
loop_
_entity.id
_entity.type
_entity.pdbx_description
1 polymer ?
#
loop_
_entity_poly.entity_id
_entity_poly.type
_entity_poly.pdbx_seq_one_letter_code
_entity_poly.pdbx_strand_id
1 'polypeptide(L)'
;MTFAALAQAPNRRRTEAWLLGFVVFITVFGYAYTELSMKGELPGGLAGFAISMFFIALVPHLVVRRFAPRADPLILPLATMLTGIGLVLLHRLDITYAEKPRLKIGQAATGQLVWTVIGVAVCIGILLVLRDHRILQRYIYLTMAVALVMLMAPAFFGADQFGAKRWIMLGPLSMQPGEFVKIMIVVFFAGYLTHNRDALALSGRRVLGMQLPPGRQLGPIFTIWVISLLVLVFERDLGTSLIFFGVFVIMLYMATERTSWVVCGLLMAVVGAGVVGSTEPHVKGRVMAWLHPMDIFLPADKRPPGLISDQAAQALFSFGSGGIGGSGLGQGHPELIGFAGNSDFILTTVGEELGLAGVMAVLLLYALLAQRGLRVGLTARDPFGKLLAVGLSGALLLQVFVVTGGVTGLIPLTGKALPFLAKGGSSLVANWVMVAVLLRVSDSAQRRREPVRPAPERPDADATQRVPRISGPTPGATPGA
;
A
#
# COMPACT_ATOMS: atom_id res chain seq x y z
N MET A 1 -22.29 18.36 1.46
CA MET A 1 -21.01 18.81 0.83
C MET A 1 -20.47 17.70 -0.05
N THR A 2 -20.30 17.92 -1.35
CA THR A 2 -19.76 16.90 -2.28
C THR A 2 -18.25 16.72 -2.07
N PHE A 3 -17.75 15.48 -2.23
CA PHE A 3 -16.31 15.16 -2.15
C PHE A 3 -15.43 15.93 -3.16
N ALA A 4 -16.03 16.52 -4.19
CA ALA A 4 -15.39 17.45 -5.12
C ALA A 4 -15.04 18.80 -4.47
N ALA A 5 -15.88 19.30 -3.56
CA ALA A 5 -15.67 20.57 -2.86
C ALA A 5 -14.50 20.50 -1.87
N LEU A 6 -14.28 19.36 -1.19
CA LEU A 6 -13.10 19.15 -0.34
C LEU A 6 -11.79 19.14 -1.14
N ALA A 7 -11.82 18.73 -2.41
CA ALA A 7 -10.63 18.75 -3.27
C ALA A 7 -10.26 20.16 -3.73
N GLN A 8 -11.22 21.10 -3.72
CA GLN A 8 -11.00 22.52 -4.02
C GLN A 8 -10.85 23.38 -2.76
N ALA A 9 -10.89 22.78 -1.55
CA ALA A 9 -10.91 23.54 -0.32
C ALA A 9 -9.59 24.33 -0.11
N PRO A 10 -9.66 25.64 0.20
CA PRO A 10 -8.48 26.49 0.46
C PRO A 10 -7.69 26.07 1.73
N ASN A 11 -8.13 25.04 2.45
CA ASN A 11 -7.61 24.62 3.75
C ASN A 11 -7.21 23.12 3.81
N ARG A 12 -6.58 22.59 2.75
CA ARG A 12 -6.12 21.17 2.71
C ARG A 12 -5.28 20.76 3.92
N ARG A 13 -4.29 21.57 4.31
CA ARG A 13 -3.41 21.26 5.45
C ARG A 13 -4.13 21.36 6.79
N ARG A 14 -5.11 22.26 6.93
CA ARG A 14 -5.95 22.29 8.14
C ARG A 14 -6.81 21.03 8.25
N THR A 15 -7.35 20.56 7.13
CA THR A 15 -8.12 19.31 7.08
C THR A 15 -7.25 18.12 7.48
N GLU A 16 -6.04 18.03 6.93
CA GLU A 16 -5.07 16.99 7.31
C GLU A 16 -4.74 17.05 8.82
N ALA A 17 -4.51 18.24 9.37
CA ALA A 17 -4.22 18.42 10.80
C ALA A 17 -5.38 17.98 11.69
N TRP A 18 -6.63 18.36 11.35
CA TRP A 18 -7.83 17.94 12.09
C TRP A 18 -8.01 16.43 12.07
N LEU A 19 -7.83 15.81 10.90
CA LEU A 19 -7.93 14.35 10.77
C LEU A 19 -6.83 13.63 11.54
N LEU A 20 -5.61 14.15 11.53
CA LEU A 20 -4.52 13.60 12.35
C LEU A 20 -4.78 13.75 13.84
N GLY A 21 -5.33 14.88 14.29
CA GLY A 21 -5.77 15.06 15.68
C GLY A 21 -6.84 14.03 16.07
N PHE A 22 -7.80 13.77 15.18
CA PHE A 22 -8.80 12.73 15.38
C PHE A 22 -8.21 11.31 15.42
N VAL A 23 -7.20 11.01 14.58
CA VAL A 23 -6.47 9.74 14.61
C VAL A 23 -5.73 9.56 15.94
N VAL A 24 -5.02 10.59 16.41
CA VAL A 24 -4.33 10.54 17.71
C VAL A 24 -5.35 10.31 18.82
N PHE A 25 -6.48 11.00 18.79
CA PHE A 25 -7.56 10.81 19.78
C PHE A 25 -8.07 9.36 19.79
N ILE A 26 -8.47 8.81 18.64
CA ILE A 26 -9.01 7.43 18.57
C ILE A 26 -7.99 6.40 19.03
N THR A 27 -6.73 6.55 18.64
CA THR A 27 -5.69 5.55 18.93
C THR A 27 -5.30 5.57 20.40
N VAL A 28 -5.16 6.76 20.99
CA VAL A 28 -4.92 6.91 22.44
C VAL A 28 -6.12 6.42 23.24
N PHE A 29 -7.34 6.74 22.80
CA PHE A 29 -8.57 6.23 23.41
C PHE A 29 -8.62 4.70 23.35
N GLY A 30 -8.36 4.09 22.20
CA GLY A 30 -8.35 2.63 22.04
C GLY A 30 -7.29 1.96 22.93
N TYR A 31 -6.10 2.54 23.04
CA TYR A 31 -5.04 2.05 23.92
C TYR A 31 -5.46 2.11 25.40
N ALA A 32 -6.01 3.24 25.85
CA ALA A 32 -6.52 3.40 27.21
C ALA A 32 -7.70 2.45 27.51
N TYR A 33 -8.64 2.35 26.58
CA TYR A 33 -9.83 1.52 26.70
C TYR A 33 -9.45 0.03 26.82
N THR A 34 -8.49 -0.43 26.03
CA THR A 34 -8.06 -1.84 26.05
C THR A 34 -7.60 -2.26 27.45
N GLU A 35 -6.68 -1.51 28.06
CA GLU A 35 -6.19 -1.81 29.41
C GLU A 35 -7.28 -1.66 30.47
N LEU A 36 -8.12 -0.63 30.36
CA LEU A 36 -9.23 -0.45 31.28
C LEU A 36 -10.23 -1.61 31.20
N SER A 37 -10.51 -2.10 30.00
CA SER A 37 -11.45 -3.21 29.77
C SER A 37 -10.92 -4.57 30.23
N MET A 38 -9.60 -4.78 30.14
CA MET A 38 -8.98 -6.06 30.45
C MET A 38 -8.49 -6.16 31.90
N LYS A 39 -8.01 -5.06 32.48
CA LYS A 39 -7.41 -5.03 33.82
C LYS A 39 -8.13 -4.13 34.82
N GLY A 40 -9.09 -3.30 34.38
CA GLY A 40 -9.80 -2.36 35.25
C GLY A 40 -9.01 -1.10 35.61
N GLU A 41 -7.81 -0.91 35.04
CA GLU A 41 -6.92 0.22 35.35
C GLU A 41 -6.45 0.94 34.08
N LEU A 42 -6.09 2.21 34.20
CA LEU A 42 -5.47 2.96 33.10
C LEU A 42 -4.02 2.48 32.87
N PRO A 43 -3.55 2.42 31.62
CA PRO A 43 -2.20 1.97 31.34
C PRO A 43 -1.15 2.94 31.89
N GLY A 44 -0.18 2.42 32.66
CA GLY A 44 0.96 3.23 33.13
C GLY A 44 1.78 3.86 31.99
N GLY A 45 1.76 3.25 30.79
CA GLY A 45 2.42 3.76 29.58
C GLY A 45 1.60 4.77 28.77
N LEU A 46 0.40 5.17 29.22
CA LEU A 46 -0.53 6.01 28.44
C LEU A 46 0.09 7.30 27.93
N ALA A 47 0.80 8.03 28.79
CA ALA A 47 1.44 9.29 28.42
C ALA A 47 2.51 9.07 27.35
N GLY A 48 3.35 8.04 27.48
CA GLY A 48 4.38 7.69 26.51
C GLY A 48 3.80 7.32 25.15
N PHE A 49 2.72 6.52 25.14
CA PHE A 49 2.01 6.15 23.91
C PHE A 49 1.35 7.38 23.24
N ALA A 50 0.68 8.23 24.02
CA ALA A 50 0.05 9.45 23.51
C ALA A 50 1.06 10.43 22.91
N ILE A 51 2.18 10.65 23.59
CA ILE A 51 3.30 11.47 23.08
C ILE A 51 3.84 10.87 21.77
N SER A 52 4.05 9.56 21.73
CA SER A 52 4.55 8.88 20.54
C SER A 52 3.60 9.05 19.35
N MET A 53 2.31 8.81 19.55
CA MET A 53 1.30 8.99 18.50
C MET A 53 1.17 10.45 18.06
N PHE A 54 1.27 11.40 18.99
CA PHE A 54 1.27 12.82 18.67
C PHE A 54 2.43 13.20 17.75
N PHE A 55 3.66 12.76 18.05
CA PHE A 55 4.82 13.05 17.19
C PHE A 55 4.80 12.28 15.86
N ILE A 56 4.34 11.02 15.87
CA ILE A 56 4.11 10.22 14.66
C ILE A 56 3.10 10.90 13.72
N ALA A 57 2.15 11.65 14.24
CA ALA A 57 1.22 12.44 13.43
C ALA A 57 1.78 13.82 13.05
N LEU A 58 2.32 14.56 14.02
CA LEU A 58 2.74 15.96 13.86
C LEU A 58 3.95 16.11 12.94
N VAL A 59 5.01 15.32 13.15
CA VAL A 59 6.27 15.49 12.41
C VAL A 59 6.08 15.28 10.90
N PRO A 60 5.50 14.16 10.40
CA PRO A 60 5.26 14.00 8.97
C PRO A 60 4.27 15.04 8.44
N HIS A 61 3.29 15.49 9.23
CA HIS A 61 2.41 16.60 8.81
C HIS A 61 3.18 17.89 8.54
N LEU A 62 4.09 18.28 9.43
CA LEU A 62 4.92 19.47 9.25
C LEU A 62 5.84 19.33 8.02
N VAL A 63 6.41 18.14 7.81
CA VAL A 63 7.24 17.84 6.63
C VAL A 63 6.41 17.91 5.35
N VAL A 64 5.23 17.29 5.30
CA VAL A 64 4.32 17.37 4.15
C VAL A 64 3.92 18.82 3.88
N ARG A 65 3.60 19.59 4.94
CA ARG A 65 3.28 21.01 4.81
C ARG A 65 4.41 21.83 4.20
N ARG A 66 5.67 21.48 4.50
CA ARG A 66 6.86 22.19 3.99
C ARG A 66 7.33 21.73 2.61
N PHE A 67 7.28 20.44 2.33
CA PHE A 67 7.92 19.81 1.15
C PHE A 67 6.93 19.27 0.12
N ALA A 68 5.68 19.01 0.51
CA ALA A 68 4.62 18.51 -0.36
C ALA A 68 3.27 19.24 -0.08
N PRO A 69 3.23 20.59 -0.09
CA PRO A 69 2.09 21.36 0.38
C PRO A 69 0.79 21.08 -0.38
N ARG A 70 0.87 20.60 -1.62
CA ARG A 70 -0.30 20.34 -2.49
C ARG A 70 -0.71 18.87 -2.55
N ALA A 71 -0.03 17.97 -1.84
CA ALA A 71 -0.41 16.56 -1.73
C ALA A 71 -1.86 16.37 -1.24
N ASP A 72 -2.49 15.23 -1.53
CA ASP A 72 -3.82 14.89 -1.03
C ASP A 72 -3.79 14.83 0.51
N PRO A 73 -4.66 15.61 1.21
CA PRO A 73 -4.63 15.71 2.67
C PRO A 73 -5.14 14.46 3.40
N LEU A 74 -5.61 13.43 2.69
CA LEU A 74 -6.18 12.22 3.29
C LEU A 74 -5.22 11.04 3.33
N ILE A 75 -4.20 11.01 2.46
CA ILE A 75 -3.27 9.87 2.37
C ILE A 75 -2.54 9.66 3.69
N LEU A 76 -1.99 10.72 4.28
CA LEU A 76 -1.24 10.65 5.54
C LEU A 76 -2.15 10.23 6.72
N PRO A 77 -3.29 10.90 6.99
CA PRO A 77 -4.20 10.48 8.07
C PRO A 77 -4.68 9.03 7.94
N LEU A 78 -5.00 8.54 6.74
CA LEU A 78 -5.46 7.16 6.53
C LEU A 78 -4.36 6.14 6.88
N ALA A 79 -3.12 6.39 6.44
CA ALA A 79 -1.99 5.53 6.79
C ALA A 79 -1.68 5.54 8.30
N THR A 80 -1.73 6.71 8.93
CA THR A 80 -1.57 6.85 10.38
C THR A 80 -2.70 6.17 11.15
N MET A 81 -3.94 6.26 10.69
CA MET A 81 -5.10 5.59 11.29
C MET A 81 -4.94 4.08 11.28
N LEU A 82 -4.62 3.49 10.11
CA LEU A 82 -4.40 2.05 9.99
C LEU A 82 -3.24 1.57 10.87
N THR A 83 -2.13 2.33 10.91
CA THR A 83 -0.98 2.03 11.77
C THR A 83 -1.37 2.09 13.25
N GLY A 84 -2.13 3.12 13.64
CA GLY A 84 -2.55 3.30 15.03
C GLY A 84 -3.53 2.23 15.51
N ILE A 85 -4.50 1.84 14.68
CA ILE A 85 -5.38 0.69 14.97
C ILE A 85 -4.53 -0.57 15.14
N GLY A 86 -3.54 -0.79 14.26
CA GLY A 86 -2.61 -1.93 14.36
C GLY A 86 -1.86 -1.95 15.69
N LEU A 87 -1.33 -0.81 16.14
CA LEU A 87 -0.65 -0.68 17.44
C LEU A 87 -1.57 -0.99 18.63
N VAL A 88 -2.83 -0.52 18.60
CA VAL A 88 -3.82 -0.82 19.65
C VAL A 88 -4.14 -2.31 19.69
N LEU A 89 -4.39 -2.94 18.54
CA LEU A 89 -4.68 -4.37 18.45
C LEU A 89 -3.50 -5.24 18.88
N LEU A 90 -2.27 -4.86 18.50
CA LEU A 90 -1.07 -5.58 18.94
C LEU A 90 -0.85 -5.45 20.45
N HIS A 91 -1.11 -4.27 21.03
CA HIS A 91 -1.07 -4.08 22.49
C HIS A 91 -2.10 -4.96 23.19
N ARG A 92 -3.34 -4.97 22.67
CA ARG A 92 -4.42 -5.84 23.15
C ARG A 92 -4.03 -7.32 23.13
N LEU A 93 -3.31 -7.77 22.09
CA LEU A 93 -2.85 -9.16 22.00
C LEU A 93 -1.70 -9.45 22.95
N ASP A 94 -0.76 -8.51 23.11
CA ASP A 94 0.39 -8.66 24.00
C ASP A 94 -0.02 -8.85 25.47
N ILE A 95 -1.09 -8.18 25.93
CA ILE A 95 -1.64 -8.38 27.27
C ILE A 95 -2.03 -9.86 27.47
N THR A 96 -2.85 -10.41 26.57
CA THR A 96 -3.31 -11.80 26.68
C THR A 96 -2.17 -12.81 26.51
N TYR A 97 -1.21 -12.55 25.62
CA TYR A 97 -0.06 -13.44 25.45
C TYR A 97 0.88 -13.45 26.67
N ALA A 98 1.01 -12.32 27.37
CA ALA A 98 1.79 -12.25 28.61
C ALA A 98 1.19 -13.12 29.72
N GLU A 99 -0.14 -13.23 29.78
CA GLU A 99 -0.86 -14.07 30.75
C GLU A 99 -0.82 -15.58 30.38
N LYS A 100 -0.47 -15.90 29.13
CA LYS A 100 -0.37 -17.28 28.63
C LYS A 100 1.07 -17.64 28.22
N PRO A 101 2.03 -17.70 29.17
CA PRO A 101 3.46 -17.95 28.88
C PRO A 101 3.73 -19.29 28.19
N ARG A 102 2.81 -20.26 28.28
CA ARG A 102 2.87 -21.53 27.55
C ARG A 102 2.92 -21.35 26.02
N LEU A 103 2.38 -20.24 25.49
CA LEU A 103 2.40 -19.95 24.05
C LEU A 103 3.77 -19.48 23.55
N LYS A 104 4.69 -19.03 24.43
CA LYS A 104 6.02 -18.51 24.07
C LYS A 104 5.99 -17.41 22.99
N ILE A 105 4.96 -16.57 22.98
CA ILE A 105 4.81 -15.44 22.05
C ILE A 105 5.35 -14.18 22.73
N GLY A 106 6.37 -13.56 22.12
CA GLY A 106 6.95 -12.31 22.62
C GLY A 106 6.12 -11.08 22.26
N GLN A 107 6.31 -10.00 23.04
CA GLN A 107 5.63 -8.72 22.84
C GLN A 107 5.89 -8.13 21.45
N ALA A 108 4.81 -7.78 20.75
CA ALA A 108 4.83 -7.25 19.39
C ALA A 108 4.65 -5.72 19.33
N ALA A 109 3.87 -5.13 20.23
CA ALA A 109 3.45 -3.74 20.17
C ALA A 109 4.63 -2.76 20.30
N THR A 110 5.50 -2.96 21.29
CA THR A 110 6.69 -2.11 21.49
C THR A 110 7.62 -2.15 20.28
N GLY A 111 7.88 -3.34 19.74
CA GLY A 111 8.69 -3.50 18.53
C GLY A 111 8.04 -2.82 17.32
N GLN A 112 6.72 -2.98 17.14
CA GLN A 112 5.97 -2.34 16.06
C GLN A 112 5.98 -0.81 16.19
N LEU A 113 5.95 -0.26 17.40
CA LEU A 113 6.07 1.18 17.62
C LEU A 113 7.44 1.70 17.15
N VAL A 114 8.53 1.00 17.46
CA VAL A 114 9.88 1.33 16.94
C VAL A 114 9.90 1.26 15.41
N TRP A 115 9.34 0.21 14.81
CA TRP A 115 9.22 0.11 13.35
C TRP A 115 8.34 1.19 12.73
N THR A 116 7.32 1.67 13.46
CA THR A 116 6.48 2.80 13.04
C THR A 116 7.32 4.07 12.96
N VAL A 117 8.11 4.36 13.98
CA VAL A 117 9.04 5.50 14.00
C VAL A 117 10.04 5.40 12.85
N ILE A 118 10.63 4.22 12.62
CA ILE A 118 11.55 3.98 11.48
C ILE A 118 10.83 4.20 10.14
N GLY A 119 9.64 3.65 9.96
CA GLY A 119 8.85 3.78 8.73
C GLY A 119 8.51 5.24 8.42
N VAL A 120 8.05 5.99 9.44
CA VAL A 120 7.77 7.43 9.33
C VAL A 120 9.04 8.22 9.03
N ALA A 121 10.17 7.90 9.67
CA ALA A 121 11.46 8.54 9.40
C ALA A 121 11.92 8.28 7.95
N VAL A 122 11.78 7.06 7.45
CA VAL A 122 12.06 6.73 6.04
C VAL A 122 11.12 7.48 5.09
N CYS A 123 9.83 7.57 5.41
CA CYS A 123 8.87 8.37 4.65
C CYS A 123 9.29 9.84 4.58
N ILE A 124 9.69 10.42 5.72
CA ILE A 124 10.24 11.79 5.79
C ILE A 124 11.49 11.92 4.94
N GLY A 125 12.46 10.99 5.07
CA GLY A 125 13.69 10.99 4.27
C GLY A 125 13.41 10.98 2.76
N ILE A 126 12.45 10.16 2.30
CA ILE A 126 12.01 10.14 0.90
C ILE A 126 11.40 11.48 0.50
N LEU A 127 10.54 12.08 1.33
CA LEU A 127 9.99 13.40 1.03
C LEU A 127 11.07 14.49 0.99
N LEU A 128 12.15 14.39 1.76
CA LEU A 128 13.23 15.36 1.72
C LEU A 128 14.11 15.20 0.46
N VAL A 129 14.45 13.96 0.11
CA VAL A 129 15.40 13.63 -0.97
C VAL A 129 14.71 13.59 -2.34
N LEU A 130 13.59 12.89 -2.45
CA LEU A 130 12.86 12.72 -3.71
C LEU A 130 11.98 13.93 -3.96
N ARG A 131 12.54 14.99 -4.56
CA ARG A 131 11.79 16.22 -4.91
C ARG A 131 10.91 16.07 -6.14
N ASP A 132 11.31 15.22 -7.08
CA ASP A 132 10.53 14.86 -8.27
C ASP A 132 10.49 13.34 -8.41
N HIS A 133 9.27 12.78 -8.46
CA HIS A 133 9.07 11.35 -8.60
C HIS A 133 9.63 10.82 -9.93
N ARG A 134 9.76 11.66 -10.97
CA ARG A 134 10.29 11.26 -12.27
C ARG A 134 11.78 10.89 -12.24
N ILE A 135 12.51 11.25 -11.19
CA ILE A 135 13.90 10.79 -11.02
C ILE A 135 13.95 9.25 -10.99
N LEU A 136 12.92 8.60 -10.42
CA LEU A 136 12.79 7.15 -10.40
C LEU A 136 12.77 6.55 -11.82
N GLN A 137 12.22 7.27 -12.80
CA GLN A 137 12.16 6.85 -14.21
C GLN A 137 13.55 6.72 -14.85
N ARG A 138 14.55 7.50 -14.38
CA ARG A 138 15.93 7.44 -14.91
C ARG A 138 16.67 6.17 -14.50
N TYR A 139 16.27 5.55 -13.40
CA TYR A 139 16.99 4.44 -12.79
C TYR A 139 16.23 3.11 -12.87
N ILE A 140 15.26 2.97 -13.79
CA ILE A 140 14.35 1.81 -13.84
C ILE A 140 15.08 0.46 -13.89
N TYR A 141 16.14 0.34 -14.69
CA TYR A 141 16.92 -0.90 -14.82
C TYR A 141 17.76 -1.18 -13.58
N LEU A 142 18.31 -0.13 -12.95
CA LEU A 142 19.03 -0.26 -11.67
C LEU A 142 18.06 -0.69 -10.57
N THR A 143 16.89 -0.05 -10.50
CA THR A 143 15.81 -0.42 -9.56
C THR A 143 15.39 -1.87 -9.77
N MET A 144 15.24 -2.32 -11.02
CA MET A 144 14.89 -3.72 -11.31
C MET A 144 16.02 -4.70 -10.97
N ALA A 145 17.28 -4.36 -11.27
CA ALA A 145 18.42 -5.20 -10.92
C ALA A 145 18.53 -5.38 -9.40
N VAL A 146 18.40 -4.30 -8.64
CA VAL A 146 18.36 -4.36 -7.17
C VAL A 146 17.14 -5.15 -6.69
N ALA A 147 15.98 -4.99 -7.33
CA ALA A 147 14.78 -5.75 -6.99
C ALA A 147 14.98 -7.26 -7.17
N LEU A 148 15.59 -7.69 -8.29
CA LEU A 148 15.90 -9.10 -8.53
C LEU A 148 16.93 -9.65 -7.53
N VAL A 149 17.99 -8.88 -7.22
CA VAL A 149 18.97 -9.28 -6.21
C VAL A 149 18.32 -9.42 -4.84
N MET A 150 17.51 -8.43 -4.42
CA MET A 150 16.76 -8.49 -3.16
C MET A 150 15.78 -9.66 -3.15
N LEU A 151 15.13 -9.95 -4.28
CA LEU A 151 14.18 -11.05 -4.41
C LEU A 151 14.88 -12.40 -4.30
N MET A 152 16.10 -12.57 -4.85
CA MET A 152 16.84 -13.83 -4.77
C MET A 152 17.62 -14.00 -3.46
N ALA A 153 17.88 -12.91 -2.73
CA ALA A 153 18.69 -12.94 -1.52
C ALA A 153 18.22 -13.95 -0.45
N PRO A 154 16.92 -14.13 -0.15
CA PRO A 154 16.46 -15.16 0.79
C PRO A 154 16.89 -16.58 0.43
N ALA A 155 17.06 -16.89 -0.86
CA ALA A 155 17.54 -18.21 -1.29
C ALA A 155 18.98 -18.52 -0.86
N PHE A 156 19.82 -17.49 -0.68
CA PHE A 156 21.24 -17.62 -0.35
C PHE A 156 21.54 -17.36 1.14
N PHE A 157 20.71 -16.56 1.81
CA PHE A 157 20.94 -16.12 3.19
C PHE A 157 19.89 -16.64 4.18
N GLY A 158 18.87 -17.37 3.72
CA GLY A 158 17.63 -17.60 4.47
C GLY A 158 17.56 -18.88 5.30
N ALA A 159 17.11 -18.70 6.55
CA ALA A 159 16.54 -19.73 7.40
C ALA A 159 15.10 -20.03 6.95
N ASP A 160 14.78 -21.32 6.73
CA ASP A 160 13.41 -21.75 6.44
C ASP A 160 12.49 -21.44 7.62
N GLN A 161 11.51 -20.54 7.42
CA GLN A 161 10.48 -20.23 8.41
C GLN A 161 9.11 -20.64 7.88
N PHE A 162 8.38 -21.47 8.63
CA PHE A 162 7.03 -21.94 8.28
C PHE A 162 6.95 -22.54 6.85
N GLY A 163 8.01 -23.22 6.42
CA GLY A 163 8.09 -23.92 5.14
C GLY A 163 8.42 -23.05 3.92
N ALA A 164 8.84 -21.80 4.10
CA ALA A 164 9.20 -20.91 2.99
C ALA A 164 10.44 -20.02 3.28
N LYS A 165 11.27 -19.85 2.25
CA LYS A 165 12.51 -19.05 2.30
C LYS A 165 12.23 -17.60 1.90
N ARG A 166 11.72 -16.80 2.85
CA ARG A 166 11.23 -15.43 2.56
C ARG A 166 11.96 -14.32 3.32
N TRP A 167 12.76 -14.68 4.32
CA TRP A 167 13.27 -13.75 5.33
C TRP A 167 14.79 -13.72 5.32
N ILE A 168 15.35 -12.52 5.49
CA ILE A 168 16.75 -12.31 5.80
C ILE A 168 16.84 -11.89 7.26
N MET A 169 17.62 -12.62 8.05
CA MET A 169 17.88 -12.30 9.45
C MET A 169 19.21 -11.54 9.56
N LEU A 170 19.18 -10.32 10.09
CA LEU A 170 20.34 -9.48 10.37
C LEU A 170 20.40 -9.24 11.88
N GLY A 171 20.93 -10.22 12.62
CA GLY A 171 20.93 -10.22 14.08
C GLY A 171 19.49 -10.15 14.63
N PRO A 172 19.12 -9.14 15.45
CA PRO A 172 17.77 -9.02 16.00
C PRO A 172 16.72 -8.51 15.00
N LEU A 173 17.14 -8.05 13.81
CA LEU A 173 16.24 -7.49 12.80
C LEU A 173 15.92 -8.54 11.73
N SER A 174 14.64 -8.68 11.39
CA SER A 174 14.18 -9.52 10.27
C SER A 174 13.62 -8.64 9.15
N MET A 175 14.09 -8.88 7.93
CA MET A 175 13.65 -8.15 6.75
C MET A 175 13.03 -9.12 5.75
N GLN A 176 11.85 -8.78 5.24
CA GLN A 176 11.22 -9.45 4.12
C GLN A 176 11.46 -8.63 2.85
N PRO A 177 12.40 -9.04 1.96
CA PRO A 177 12.77 -8.24 0.79
C PRO A 177 11.60 -8.02 -0.17
N GLY A 178 10.72 -9.03 -0.30
CA GLY A 178 9.56 -9.01 -1.20
C GLY A 178 8.65 -7.78 -1.03
N GLU A 179 8.58 -7.20 0.17
CA GLU A 179 7.77 -6.01 0.44
C GLU A 179 8.32 -4.76 -0.26
N PHE A 180 9.65 -4.62 -0.32
CA PHE A 180 10.32 -3.53 -1.04
C PHE A 180 10.37 -3.80 -2.55
N VAL A 181 10.64 -5.06 -2.93
CA VAL A 181 10.66 -5.50 -4.33
C VAL A 181 9.35 -5.17 -5.04
N LYS A 182 8.20 -5.33 -4.36
CA LYS A 182 6.88 -4.94 -4.86
C LYS A 182 6.86 -3.49 -5.39
N ILE A 183 7.39 -2.55 -4.62
CA ILE A 183 7.44 -1.13 -4.95
C ILE A 183 8.41 -0.90 -6.12
N MET A 184 9.56 -1.56 -6.09
CA MET A 184 10.59 -1.45 -7.13
C MET A 184 10.11 -1.99 -8.48
N ILE A 185 9.38 -3.10 -8.49
CA ILE A 185 8.75 -3.66 -9.69
C ILE A 185 7.71 -2.70 -10.26
N VAL A 186 6.88 -2.07 -9.42
CA VAL A 186 5.94 -1.04 -9.87
C VAL A 186 6.68 0.14 -10.51
N VAL A 187 7.78 0.62 -9.90
CA VAL A 187 8.61 1.68 -10.47
C VAL A 187 9.17 1.27 -11.82
N PHE A 188 9.71 0.05 -11.94
CA PHE A 188 10.24 -0.48 -13.18
C PHE A 188 9.16 -0.55 -14.27
N PHE A 189 8.02 -1.19 -14.00
CA PHE A 189 6.94 -1.31 -14.99
C PHE A 189 6.36 0.04 -15.38
N ALA A 190 6.16 0.96 -14.42
CA ALA A 190 5.67 2.30 -14.72
C ALA A 190 6.63 3.04 -15.68
N GLY A 191 7.93 2.94 -15.43
CA GLY A 191 8.95 3.55 -16.26
C GLY A 191 9.09 2.88 -17.62
N TYR A 192 9.18 1.57 -17.67
CA TYR A 192 9.37 0.82 -18.91
C TYR A 192 8.16 0.95 -19.85
N LEU A 193 6.94 0.81 -19.32
CA LEU A 193 5.70 0.96 -20.11
C LEU A 193 5.53 2.39 -20.62
N THR A 194 5.96 3.40 -19.84
CA THR A 194 5.92 4.80 -20.29
C THR A 194 6.88 5.06 -21.45
N HIS A 195 8.11 4.55 -21.41
CA HIS A 195 9.09 4.75 -22.49
C HIS A 195 8.71 4.02 -23.78
N ASN A 196 8.03 2.88 -23.67
CA ASN A 196 7.65 2.06 -24.82
C ASN A 196 6.17 2.21 -25.22
N ARG A 197 5.48 3.23 -24.70
CA ARG A 197 4.03 3.45 -24.91
C ARG A 197 3.64 3.51 -26.39
N ASP A 198 4.42 4.23 -27.20
CA ASP A 198 4.11 4.45 -28.63
C ASP A 198 4.30 3.14 -29.42
N ALA A 199 5.23 2.33 -28.94
CA ALA A 199 5.62 1.07 -29.52
C ALA A 199 4.64 -0.07 -29.14
N LEU A 200 4.02 0.01 -27.95
CA LEU A 200 2.93 -0.86 -27.47
C LEU A 200 1.56 -0.49 -28.08
N ALA A 201 1.36 0.78 -28.43
CA ALA A 201 0.17 1.27 -29.13
C ALA A 201 0.16 0.88 -30.62
N LEU A 202 1.34 0.71 -31.23
CA LEU A 202 1.50 0.19 -32.59
C LEU A 202 1.07 -1.28 -32.65
N SER A 203 0.03 -1.54 -33.44
CA SER A 203 -0.67 -2.82 -33.50
C SER A 203 0.22 -3.94 -34.06
N GLY A 204 0.44 -5.00 -33.29
CA GLY A 204 1.07 -6.23 -33.75
C GLY A 204 0.09 -7.22 -34.39
N ARG A 205 0.58 -8.44 -34.70
CA ARG A 205 -0.18 -9.47 -35.43
C ARG A 205 -1.45 -9.89 -34.67
N ARG A 206 -2.55 -10.09 -35.40
CA ARG A 206 -3.77 -10.73 -34.88
C ARG A 206 -3.52 -12.24 -34.76
N VAL A 207 -3.65 -12.78 -33.56
CA VAL A 207 -3.60 -14.23 -33.30
C VAL A 207 -4.86 -14.58 -32.50
N LEU A 208 -5.65 -15.57 -32.96
CA LEU A 208 -6.88 -16.00 -32.29
C LEU A 208 -7.88 -14.86 -32.00
N GLY A 209 -8.03 -13.90 -32.92
CA GLY A 209 -8.92 -12.74 -32.75
C GLY A 209 -8.41 -11.68 -31.75
N MET A 210 -7.30 -11.94 -31.06
CA MET A 210 -6.65 -11.01 -30.14
C MET A 210 -5.48 -10.30 -30.83
N GLN A 211 -5.40 -8.98 -30.67
CA GLN A 211 -4.27 -8.19 -31.16
C GLN A 211 -3.13 -8.28 -30.16
N LEU A 212 -2.09 -9.06 -30.50
CA LEU A 212 -0.88 -9.15 -29.68
C LEU A 212 0.11 -8.05 -30.11
N PRO A 213 0.65 -7.22 -29.19
CA PRO A 213 1.70 -6.26 -29.50
C PRO A 213 2.98 -6.97 -29.99
N PRO A 214 3.89 -6.26 -30.67
CA PRO A 214 5.14 -6.84 -31.15
C PRO A 214 5.96 -7.45 -30.00
N GLY A 215 6.23 -8.77 -30.07
CA GLY A 215 6.91 -9.52 -29.01
C GLY A 215 8.29 -8.98 -28.60
N ARG A 216 8.96 -8.20 -29.46
CA ARG A 216 10.27 -7.60 -29.17
C ARG A 216 10.26 -6.58 -28.03
N GLN A 217 9.11 -5.95 -27.76
CA GLN A 217 9.00 -4.89 -26.75
C GLN A 217 8.35 -5.36 -25.46
N LEU A 218 7.47 -6.35 -25.54
CA LEU A 218 6.97 -7.06 -24.35
C LEU A 218 7.97 -8.08 -23.82
N GLY A 219 8.94 -8.51 -24.64
CA GLY A 219 9.97 -9.48 -24.28
C GLY A 219 10.64 -9.19 -22.95
N PRO A 220 11.29 -8.02 -22.74
CA PRO A 220 11.96 -7.73 -21.47
C PRO A 220 11.02 -7.69 -20.26
N ILE A 221 9.82 -7.12 -20.42
CA ILE A 221 8.77 -7.11 -19.37
C ILE A 221 8.38 -8.54 -18.99
N PHE A 222 8.09 -9.37 -19.98
CA PHE A 222 7.66 -10.75 -19.79
C PHE A 222 8.79 -11.61 -19.21
N THR A 223 10.01 -11.47 -19.71
CA THR A 223 11.19 -12.16 -19.18
C THR A 223 11.39 -11.82 -17.70
N ILE A 224 11.36 -10.54 -17.34
CA ILE A 224 11.52 -10.10 -15.95
C ILE A 224 10.39 -10.63 -15.07
N TRP A 225 9.16 -10.59 -15.57
CA TRP A 225 8.01 -11.13 -14.86
C TRP A 225 8.13 -12.65 -14.64
N VAL A 226 8.49 -13.43 -15.69
CA VAL A 226 8.73 -14.87 -15.59
C VAL A 226 9.84 -15.18 -14.59
N ILE A 227 10.98 -14.48 -14.68
CA ILE A 227 12.09 -14.67 -13.74
C ILE A 227 11.63 -14.40 -12.30
N SER A 228 10.92 -13.30 -12.08
CA SER A 228 10.42 -12.95 -10.74
C SER A 228 9.46 -14.00 -10.19
N LEU A 229 8.56 -14.53 -11.02
CA LEU A 229 7.65 -15.60 -10.62
C LEU A 229 8.37 -16.92 -10.36
N LEU A 230 9.32 -17.30 -11.21
CA LEU A 230 10.10 -18.53 -11.01
C LEU A 230 10.83 -18.49 -9.67
N VAL A 231 11.50 -17.38 -9.35
CA VAL A 231 12.17 -17.20 -8.05
C VAL A 231 11.18 -17.37 -6.90
N LEU A 232 10.00 -16.74 -6.98
CA LEU A 232 9.00 -16.82 -5.93
C LEU A 232 8.36 -18.22 -5.77
N VAL A 233 8.24 -18.97 -6.85
CA VAL A 233 7.82 -20.37 -6.81
C VAL A 233 8.87 -21.22 -6.09
N PHE A 234 10.16 -21.01 -6.38
CA PHE A 234 11.25 -21.68 -5.65
C PHE A 234 11.30 -21.29 -4.17
N GLU A 235 10.95 -20.05 -3.82
CA GLU A 235 10.82 -19.59 -2.42
C GLU A 235 9.55 -20.09 -1.72
N ARG A 236 8.65 -20.77 -2.45
CA ARG A 236 7.32 -21.19 -1.98
C ARG A 236 6.50 -20.02 -1.42
N ASP A 237 6.60 -18.84 -2.04
CA ASP A 237 5.86 -17.62 -1.65
C ASP A 237 4.73 -17.27 -2.63
N LEU A 238 3.64 -18.01 -2.50
CA LEU A 238 2.42 -17.77 -3.30
C LEU A 238 1.79 -16.40 -3.09
N GLY A 239 1.87 -15.87 -1.87
CA GLY A 239 1.28 -14.56 -1.57
C GLY A 239 1.94 -13.46 -2.38
N THR A 240 3.28 -13.42 -2.38
CA THR A 240 4.03 -12.46 -3.19
C THR A 240 3.82 -12.72 -4.68
N SER A 241 3.81 -13.99 -5.09
CA SER A 241 3.61 -14.37 -6.49
C SER A 241 2.29 -13.83 -7.05
N LEU A 242 1.20 -14.02 -6.30
CA LEU A 242 -0.13 -13.57 -6.69
C LEU A 242 -0.21 -12.03 -6.73
N ILE A 243 0.42 -11.34 -5.77
CA ILE A 243 0.47 -9.88 -5.76
C ILE A 243 1.29 -9.35 -6.95
N PHE A 244 2.46 -9.91 -7.22
CA PHE A 244 3.32 -9.47 -8.32
C PHE A 244 2.68 -9.75 -9.68
N PHE A 245 2.04 -10.92 -9.81
CA PHE A 245 1.24 -11.27 -10.97
C PHE A 245 0.08 -10.30 -11.19
N GLY A 246 -0.71 -10.04 -10.15
CA GLY A 246 -1.84 -9.11 -10.23
C GLY A 246 -1.38 -7.70 -10.57
N VAL A 247 -0.30 -7.21 -9.96
CA VAL A 247 0.29 -5.90 -10.28
C VAL A 247 0.71 -5.84 -11.75
N PHE A 248 1.36 -6.88 -12.25
CA PHE A 248 1.73 -6.97 -13.66
C PHE A 248 0.52 -6.86 -14.59
N VAL A 249 -0.54 -7.63 -14.33
CA VAL A 249 -1.78 -7.60 -15.13
C VAL A 249 -2.44 -6.22 -15.06
N ILE A 250 -2.53 -5.63 -13.86
CA ILE A 250 -3.06 -4.27 -13.68
C ILE A 250 -2.26 -3.27 -14.51
N MET A 251 -0.93 -3.30 -14.44
CA MET A 251 -0.09 -2.33 -15.13
C MET A 251 -0.12 -2.50 -16.65
N LEU A 252 -0.17 -3.74 -17.15
CA LEU A 252 -0.36 -4.00 -18.58
C LEU A 252 -1.72 -3.49 -19.07
N TYR A 253 -2.80 -3.79 -18.33
CA TYR A 253 -4.12 -3.28 -18.66
C TYR A 253 -4.13 -1.74 -18.69
N MET A 254 -3.55 -1.10 -17.68
CA MET A 254 -3.50 0.36 -17.59
C MET A 254 -2.62 1.02 -18.66
N ALA A 255 -1.59 0.34 -19.16
CA ALA A 255 -0.74 0.87 -20.21
C ALA A 255 -1.27 0.61 -21.62
N THR A 256 -2.04 -0.47 -21.82
CA THR A 256 -2.52 -0.89 -23.15
C THR A 256 -4.00 -0.63 -23.40
N GLU A 257 -4.79 -0.45 -22.34
CA GLU A 257 -6.25 -0.29 -22.35
C GLU A 257 -7.01 -1.47 -22.99
N ARG A 258 -6.36 -2.64 -23.10
CA ARG A 258 -6.96 -3.84 -23.71
C ARG A 258 -7.43 -4.83 -22.65
N THR A 259 -8.74 -5.10 -22.62
CA THR A 259 -9.37 -6.07 -21.72
C THR A 259 -8.87 -7.50 -21.92
N SER A 260 -8.36 -7.83 -23.11
CA SER A 260 -7.78 -9.15 -23.41
C SER A 260 -6.65 -9.52 -22.44
N TRP A 261 -5.86 -8.56 -21.96
CA TRP A 261 -4.79 -8.83 -21.00
C TRP A 261 -5.32 -9.24 -19.63
N VAL A 262 -6.47 -8.69 -19.22
CA VAL A 262 -7.13 -9.05 -17.97
C VAL A 262 -7.69 -10.46 -18.07
N VAL A 263 -8.35 -10.79 -19.19
CA VAL A 263 -8.91 -12.13 -19.43
C VAL A 263 -7.79 -13.17 -19.50
N CYS A 264 -6.75 -12.94 -20.31
CA CYS A 264 -5.58 -13.83 -20.36
C CYS A 264 -4.89 -13.95 -19.00
N GLY A 265 -4.74 -12.85 -18.28
CA GLY A 265 -4.15 -12.85 -16.94
C GLY A 265 -4.98 -13.69 -15.96
N LEU A 266 -6.30 -13.56 -15.96
CA LEU A 266 -7.18 -14.34 -15.10
C LEU A 266 -7.10 -15.84 -15.44
N LEU A 267 -7.12 -16.19 -16.73
CA LEU A 267 -6.95 -17.57 -17.18
C LEU A 267 -5.60 -18.14 -16.73
N MET A 268 -4.51 -17.38 -16.88
CA MET A 268 -3.18 -17.77 -16.41
C MET A 268 -3.12 -17.94 -14.90
N ALA A 269 -3.79 -17.08 -14.12
CA ALA A 269 -3.87 -17.21 -12.67
C ALA A 269 -4.61 -18.48 -12.25
N VAL A 270 -5.75 -18.79 -12.88
CA VAL A 270 -6.53 -20.00 -12.58
C VAL A 270 -5.73 -21.26 -12.93
N VAL A 271 -5.15 -21.31 -14.12
CA VAL A 271 -4.31 -22.44 -14.56
C VAL A 271 -3.09 -22.58 -13.66
N GLY A 272 -2.38 -21.49 -13.37
CA GLY A 272 -1.20 -21.49 -12.50
C GLY A 272 -1.53 -21.94 -11.07
N ALA A 273 -2.64 -21.46 -10.51
CA ALA A 273 -3.12 -21.88 -9.20
C ALA A 273 -3.50 -23.38 -9.17
N GLY A 274 -4.14 -23.88 -10.23
CA GLY A 274 -4.47 -25.31 -10.34
C GLY A 274 -3.24 -26.21 -10.46
N VAL A 275 -2.27 -25.82 -11.30
CA VAL A 275 -1.00 -26.55 -11.45
C VAL A 275 -0.23 -26.53 -10.13
N VAL A 276 0.12 -25.35 -9.61
CA VAL A 276 0.94 -25.24 -8.40
C VAL A 276 0.23 -25.83 -7.17
N GLY A 277 -1.10 -25.67 -7.09
CA GLY A 277 -1.92 -26.25 -6.02
C GLY A 277 -1.98 -27.77 -6.02
N SER A 278 -1.73 -28.41 -7.17
CA SER A 278 -1.69 -29.87 -7.28
C SER A 278 -0.28 -30.44 -7.18
N THR A 279 0.74 -29.69 -7.62
CA THR A 279 2.12 -30.19 -7.72
C THR A 279 3.00 -29.87 -6.51
N GLU A 280 2.84 -28.70 -5.87
CA GLU A 280 3.72 -28.30 -4.75
C GLU A 280 3.12 -28.73 -3.40
N PRO A 281 3.78 -29.61 -2.62
CA PRO A 281 3.20 -30.19 -1.39
C PRO A 281 2.78 -29.14 -0.37
N HIS A 282 3.58 -28.08 -0.18
CA HIS A 282 3.28 -27.00 0.75
C HIS A 282 2.00 -26.25 0.38
N VAL A 283 1.80 -26.01 -0.92
CA VAL A 283 0.62 -25.31 -1.43
C VAL A 283 -0.60 -26.21 -1.34
N LYS A 284 -0.45 -27.47 -1.74
CA LYS A 284 -1.51 -28.48 -1.65
C LYS A 284 -2.04 -28.58 -0.22
N GLY A 285 -1.16 -28.58 0.79
CA GLY A 285 -1.55 -28.56 2.20
C GLY A 285 -2.45 -27.37 2.56
N ARG A 286 -2.13 -26.17 2.05
CA ARG A 286 -2.96 -24.97 2.27
C ARG A 286 -4.28 -24.98 1.52
N VAL A 287 -4.32 -25.57 0.33
CA VAL A 287 -5.57 -25.78 -0.43
C VAL A 287 -6.47 -26.78 0.31
N MET A 288 -5.92 -27.87 0.83
CA MET A 288 -6.67 -28.83 1.64
C MET A 288 -7.18 -28.20 2.94
N ALA A 289 -6.35 -27.43 3.65
CA ALA A 289 -6.75 -26.69 4.84
C ALA A 289 -7.85 -25.65 4.55
N TRP A 290 -7.87 -25.08 3.35
CA TRP A 290 -8.89 -24.13 2.91
C TRP A 290 -10.22 -24.82 2.54
N LEU A 291 -10.17 -25.96 1.84
CA LEU A 291 -11.38 -26.71 1.46
C LEU A 291 -12.02 -27.42 2.66
N HIS A 292 -11.20 -27.89 3.60
CA HIS A 292 -11.61 -28.68 4.76
C HIS A 292 -11.09 -28.09 6.07
N PRO A 293 -11.44 -26.83 6.43
CA PRO A 293 -10.88 -26.17 7.60
C PRO A 293 -11.29 -26.88 8.90
N MET A 294 -12.54 -27.35 8.98
CA MET A 294 -13.11 -27.94 10.20
C MET A 294 -12.66 -29.38 10.47
N ASP A 295 -12.05 -30.06 9.49
CA ASP A 295 -11.62 -31.46 9.62
C ASP A 295 -10.52 -31.63 10.68
N ILE A 296 -9.86 -30.53 11.10
CA ILE A 296 -8.94 -30.52 12.24
C ILE A 296 -9.62 -30.90 13.56
N PHE A 297 -10.94 -30.73 13.70
CA PHE A 297 -11.69 -31.12 14.90
C PHE A 297 -12.26 -32.54 14.82
N LEU A 298 -12.06 -33.26 13.71
CA LEU A 298 -12.43 -34.67 13.62
C LEU A 298 -11.57 -35.52 14.58
N PRO A 299 -12.12 -36.66 15.05
CA PRO A 299 -11.35 -37.70 15.72
C PRO A 299 -10.08 -38.06 14.93
N ALA A 300 -8.99 -38.38 15.65
CA ALA A 300 -7.67 -38.56 15.05
C ALA A 300 -7.63 -39.66 13.97
N ASP A 301 -8.49 -40.69 14.09
CA ASP A 301 -8.67 -41.79 13.14
C ASP A 301 -9.37 -41.37 11.84
N LYS A 302 -10.11 -40.26 11.85
CA LYS A 302 -10.86 -39.74 10.69
C LYS A 302 -10.24 -38.48 10.08
N ARG A 303 -9.21 -37.92 10.70
CA ARG A 303 -8.55 -36.71 10.23
C ARG A 303 -7.69 -37.02 9.00
N PRO A 304 -7.77 -36.23 7.91
CA PRO A 304 -6.84 -36.36 6.81
C PRO A 304 -5.38 -36.24 7.31
N PRO A 305 -4.49 -37.19 6.96
CA PRO A 305 -3.13 -37.19 7.47
C PRO A 305 -2.37 -35.93 7.05
N GLY A 306 -1.73 -35.27 8.01
CA GLY A 306 -0.94 -34.05 7.78
C GLY A 306 -1.78 -32.78 7.57
N LEU A 307 -3.09 -32.81 7.80
CA LEU A 307 -3.93 -31.60 7.75
C LEU A 307 -3.59 -30.65 8.90
N ILE A 308 -3.22 -29.41 8.56
CA ILE A 308 -2.99 -28.31 9.50
C ILE A 308 -3.91 -27.15 9.09
N SER A 309 -5.05 -27.05 9.76
CA SER A 309 -6.09 -26.04 9.48
C SER A 309 -6.67 -25.39 10.73
N ASP A 310 -6.00 -25.54 11.87
CA ASP A 310 -6.38 -24.96 13.17
C ASP A 310 -6.60 -23.44 13.07
N GLN A 311 -5.65 -22.72 12.46
CA GLN A 311 -5.74 -21.26 12.33
C GLN A 311 -6.91 -20.84 11.43
N ALA A 312 -7.12 -21.56 10.31
CA ALA A 312 -8.24 -21.30 9.39
C ALA A 312 -9.59 -21.56 10.07
N ALA A 313 -9.70 -22.65 10.83
CA ALA A 313 -10.92 -23.01 11.52
C ALA A 313 -11.24 -22.04 12.67
N GLN A 314 -10.22 -21.67 13.46
CA GLN A 314 -10.38 -20.69 14.54
C GLN A 314 -10.76 -19.31 13.99
N ALA A 315 -10.22 -18.90 12.83
CA ALA A 315 -10.64 -17.66 12.18
C ALA A 315 -12.14 -17.62 11.88
N LEU A 316 -12.71 -18.73 11.40
CA LEU A 316 -14.15 -18.84 11.14
C LEU A 316 -14.97 -18.74 12.44
N PHE A 317 -14.50 -19.35 13.53
CA PHE A 317 -15.15 -19.20 14.84
C PHE A 317 -15.06 -17.77 15.37
N SER A 318 -13.92 -17.09 15.27
CA SER A 318 -13.74 -15.69 15.67
C SER A 318 -14.68 -14.74 14.90
N PHE A 319 -14.83 -14.92 13.58
CA PHE A 319 -15.80 -14.12 12.82
C PHE A 319 -17.25 -14.44 13.22
N GLY A 320 -17.54 -15.70 13.55
CA GLY A 320 -18.85 -16.13 14.03
C GLY A 320 -19.20 -15.55 15.41
N SER A 321 -18.24 -15.52 16.35
CA SER A 321 -18.45 -15.03 17.71
C SER A 321 -18.63 -13.51 17.79
N GLY A 322 -17.97 -12.76 16.90
CA GLY A 322 -18.08 -11.29 16.90
C GLY A 322 -19.40 -10.73 16.36
N GLY A 323 -20.16 -11.47 15.57
CA GLY A 323 -21.44 -11.01 15.01
C GLY A 323 -21.32 -9.63 14.31
N ILE A 324 -22.35 -8.79 14.45
CA ILE A 324 -22.36 -7.45 13.80
C ILE A 324 -21.55 -6.42 14.60
N GLY A 325 -21.70 -6.40 15.93
CA GLY A 325 -21.18 -5.36 16.82
C GLY A 325 -19.87 -5.69 17.54
N GLY A 326 -19.38 -6.92 17.43
CA GLY A 326 -18.22 -7.42 18.17
C GLY A 326 -18.57 -7.86 19.58
N SER A 327 -17.68 -8.64 20.19
CA SER A 327 -17.72 -8.96 21.62
C SER A 327 -17.31 -7.78 22.52
N GLY A 328 -16.65 -6.78 21.96
CA GLY A 328 -16.02 -5.68 22.67
C GLY A 328 -14.49 -5.79 22.64
N LEU A 329 -13.80 -4.65 22.45
CA LEU A 329 -12.33 -4.60 22.44
C LEU A 329 -11.78 -5.09 23.78
N GLY A 330 -10.92 -6.12 23.75
CA GLY A 330 -10.39 -6.78 24.94
C GLY A 330 -11.27 -7.90 25.53
N GLN A 331 -12.44 -8.18 24.96
CA GLN A 331 -13.38 -9.21 25.45
C GLN A 331 -13.43 -10.46 24.56
N GLY A 332 -12.69 -10.50 23.46
CA GLY A 332 -12.55 -11.69 22.60
C GLY A 332 -11.48 -12.67 23.07
N HIS A 333 -11.37 -13.79 22.35
CA HIS A 333 -10.37 -14.85 22.58
C HIS A 333 -9.42 -15.06 21.38
N PRO A 334 -8.85 -13.98 20.79
CA PRO A 334 -7.99 -14.08 19.60
C PRO A 334 -6.71 -14.89 19.83
N GLU A 335 -6.32 -15.12 21.08
CA GLU A 335 -5.18 -15.95 21.44
C GLU A 335 -5.38 -17.44 21.12
N LEU A 336 -6.61 -17.88 20.85
CA LEU A 336 -6.92 -19.24 20.38
C LEU A 336 -6.32 -19.53 18.99
N ILE A 337 -6.03 -18.49 18.21
CA ILE A 337 -5.34 -18.58 16.91
C ILE A 337 -3.82 -18.76 17.10
N GLY A 338 -3.31 -18.53 18.32
CA GLY A 338 -1.90 -18.67 18.66
C GLY A 338 -1.04 -17.59 18.00
N PHE A 339 0.19 -17.96 17.59
CA PHE A 339 1.16 -16.99 17.09
C PHE A 339 0.69 -16.21 15.85
N ALA A 340 -0.23 -16.78 15.05
CA ALA A 340 -0.70 -16.15 13.82
C ALA A 340 -1.63 -14.95 14.06
N GLY A 341 -2.20 -14.83 15.27
CA GLY A 341 -3.10 -13.74 15.64
C GLY A 341 -2.42 -12.35 15.59
N ASN A 342 -1.11 -12.27 15.77
CA ASN A 342 -0.37 -11.01 15.63
C ASN A 342 0.18 -10.77 14.21
N SER A 343 0.13 -11.77 13.31
CA SER A 343 0.60 -11.68 11.92
C SER A 343 -0.56 -11.50 10.94
N ASP A 344 -0.75 -12.46 10.05
CA ASP A 344 -1.74 -12.51 8.99
C ASP A 344 -3.19 -12.63 9.49
N PHE A 345 -3.42 -13.14 10.71
CA PHE A 345 -4.77 -13.30 11.27
C PHE A 345 -5.23 -12.12 12.13
N ILE A 346 -4.52 -11.00 12.19
CA ILE A 346 -4.96 -9.85 13.02
C ILE A 346 -6.37 -9.34 12.66
N LEU A 347 -6.84 -9.58 11.44
CA LEU A 347 -8.19 -9.24 11.00
C LEU A 347 -9.28 -10.07 11.71
N THR A 348 -8.97 -11.28 12.19
CA THR A 348 -9.94 -12.07 12.98
C THR A 348 -10.16 -11.44 14.34
N THR A 349 -9.12 -10.87 14.97
CA THR A 349 -9.25 -10.09 16.20
C THR A 349 -10.18 -8.90 15.99
N VAL A 350 -10.05 -8.20 14.85
CA VAL A 350 -11.01 -7.14 14.47
C VAL A 350 -12.42 -7.71 14.31
N GLY A 351 -12.57 -8.85 13.64
CA GLY A 351 -13.86 -9.50 13.42
C GLY A 351 -14.54 -9.99 14.69
N GLU A 352 -13.78 -10.52 15.64
CA GLU A 352 -14.27 -11.02 16.91
C GLU A 352 -14.65 -9.88 17.85
N GLU A 353 -13.76 -8.89 18.01
CA GLU A 353 -13.92 -7.88 19.05
C GLU A 353 -14.67 -6.63 18.60
N LEU A 354 -14.54 -6.27 17.33
CA LEU A 354 -15.21 -5.11 16.73
C LEU A 354 -16.34 -5.51 15.76
N GLY A 355 -16.52 -6.82 15.53
CA GLY A 355 -17.59 -7.35 14.71
C GLY A 355 -17.41 -7.09 13.22
N LEU A 356 -18.47 -7.40 12.47
CA LEU A 356 -18.57 -7.06 11.06
C LEU A 356 -18.41 -5.54 10.84
N ALA A 357 -18.95 -4.70 11.73
CA ALA A 357 -18.81 -3.25 11.64
C ALA A 357 -17.33 -2.81 11.67
N GLY A 358 -16.53 -3.37 12.58
CA GLY A 358 -15.09 -3.11 12.66
C GLY A 358 -14.33 -3.57 11.43
N VAL A 359 -14.60 -4.78 10.95
CA VAL A 359 -13.97 -5.31 9.72
C VAL A 359 -14.28 -4.42 8.53
N MET A 360 -15.54 -4.02 8.36
CA MET A 360 -15.95 -3.12 7.28
C MET A 360 -15.32 -1.74 7.40
N ALA A 361 -15.17 -1.20 8.61
CA ALA A 361 -14.48 0.06 8.84
C ALA A 361 -13.00 0.00 8.44
N VAL A 362 -12.28 -1.08 8.80
CA VAL A 362 -10.89 -1.30 8.41
C VAL A 362 -10.76 -1.45 6.89
N LEU A 363 -11.62 -2.25 6.25
CA LEU A 363 -11.64 -2.40 4.79
C LEU A 363 -11.96 -1.09 4.08
N LEU A 364 -12.85 -0.27 4.65
CA LEU A 364 -13.15 1.06 4.13
C LEU A 364 -11.94 1.99 4.20
N LEU A 365 -11.15 1.95 5.27
CA LEU A 365 -9.91 2.73 5.38
C LEU A 365 -8.90 2.33 4.28
N TYR A 366 -8.72 1.04 4.02
CA TYR A 366 -7.87 0.57 2.91
C TYR A 366 -8.44 0.99 1.55
N ALA A 367 -9.76 0.83 1.34
CA ALA A 367 -10.43 1.21 0.12
C ALA A 367 -10.27 2.73 -0.14
N LEU A 368 -10.42 3.56 0.89
CA LEU A 368 -10.18 5.00 0.81
C LEU A 368 -8.72 5.31 0.49
N LEU A 369 -7.75 4.67 1.15
CA LEU A 369 -6.34 4.91 0.89
C LEU A 369 -5.96 4.56 -0.56
N ALA A 370 -6.41 3.40 -1.04
CA ALA A 370 -6.21 2.99 -2.42
C ALA A 370 -6.96 3.88 -3.41
N GLN A 371 -8.20 4.25 -3.11
CA GLN A 371 -8.99 5.18 -3.92
C GLN A 371 -8.28 6.53 -4.07
N ARG A 372 -7.65 7.03 -3.01
CA ARG A 372 -6.86 8.27 -3.06
C ARG A 372 -5.64 8.13 -3.96
N GLY A 373 -4.92 7.02 -3.87
CA GLY A 373 -3.80 6.75 -4.78
C GLY A 373 -4.24 6.58 -6.25
N LEU A 374 -5.36 5.91 -6.52
CA LEU A 374 -5.95 5.83 -7.86
C LEU A 374 -6.37 7.22 -8.37
N ARG A 375 -6.98 8.04 -7.52
CA ARG A 375 -7.33 9.43 -7.83
C ARG A 375 -6.09 10.24 -8.18
N VAL A 376 -4.99 10.07 -7.46
CA VAL A 376 -3.70 10.70 -7.80
C VAL A 376 -3.30 10.35 -9.23
N GLY A 377 -3.36 9.06 -9.61
CA GLY A 377 -3.10 8.60 -10.97
C GLY A 377 -3.99 9.24 -12.04
N LEU A 378 -5.30 9.37 -11.77
CA LEU A 378 -6.24 10.05 -12.67
C LEU A 378 -5.93 11.54 -12.83
N THR A 379 -5.39 12.18 -11.78
CA THR A 379 -5.03 13.60 -11.81
C THR A 379 -3.63 13.89 -12.34
N ALA A 380 -2.76 12.89 -12.40
CA ALA A 380 -1.38 13.02 -12.86
C ALA A 380 -1.34 13.30 -14.37
N ARG A 381 -0.54 14.31 -14.75
CA ARG A 381 -0.37 14.71 -16.16
C ARG A 381 0.75 13.97 -16.88
N ASP A 382 1.72 13.43 -16.15
CA ASP A 382 2.76 12.59 -16.75
C ASP A 382 2.39 11.10 -16.71
N PRO A 383 2.72 10.35 -17.78
CA PRO A 383 2.36 8.93 -17.85
C PRO A 383 3.05 8.08 -16.78
N PHE A 384 4.29 8.42 -16.41
CA PHE A 384 5.04 7.70 -15.38
C PHE A 384 4.34 7.80 -14.01
N GLY A 385 4.04 9.02 -13.55
CA GLY A 385 3.32 9.26 -12.29
C GLY A 385 1.92 8.65 -12.29
N LYS A 386 1.23 8.64 -13.44
CA LYS A 386 -0.06 7.95 -13.59
C LYS A 386 0.08 6.45 -13.33
N LEU A 387 0.97 5.76 -14.05
CA LEU A 387 1.18 4.32 -13.90
C LEU A 387 1.75 3.96 -12.52
N LEU A 388 2.65 4.78 -11.98
CA LEU A 388 3.23 4.58 -10.65
C LEU A 388 2.16 4.65 -9.56
N ALA A 389 1.31 5.68 -9.57
CA ALA A 389 0.24 5.82 -8.57
C ALA A 389 -0.78 4.68 -8.66
N VAL A 390 -1.18 4.30 -9.88
CA VAL A 390 -2.12 3.19 -10.08
C VAL A 390 -1.50 1.85 -9.69
N GLY A 391 -0.24 1.58 -10.06
CA GLY A 391 0.45 0.35 -9.70
C GLY A 391 0.66 0.19 -8.19
N LEU A 392 1.04 1.26 -7.48
CA LEU A 392 1.18 1.23 -6.01
C LEU A 392 -0.17 1.02 -5.32
N SER A 393 -1.21 1.69 -5.78
CA SER A 393 -2.57 1.54 -5.23
C SER A 393 -3.14 0.14 -5.52
N GLY A 394 -2.89 -0.39 -6.72
CA GLY A 394 -3.26 -1.74 -7.11
C GLY A 394 -2.52 -2.79 -6.29
N ALA A 395 -1.22 -2.60 -6.03
CA ALA A 395 -0.43 -3.48 -5.17
C ALA A 395 -0.98 -3.53 -3.73
N LEU A 396 -1.35 -2.37 -3.17
CA LEU A 396 -2.00 -2.30 -1.86
C LEU A 396 -3.35 -3.04 -1.85
N LEU A 397 -4.22 -2.79 -2.83
CA LEU A 397 -5.52 -3.45 -2.93
C LEU A 397 -5.39 -4.97 -3.07
N LEU A 398 -4.49 -5.43 -3.94
CA LEU A 398 -4.23 -6.85 -4.13
C LEU A 398 -3.72 -7.49 -2.84
N GLN A 399 -2.82 -6.84 -2.11
CA GLN A 399 -2.36 -7.39 -0.83
C GLN A 399 -3.48 -7.47 0.20
N VAL A 400 -4.29 -6.41 0.35
CA VAL A 400 -5.44 -6.42 1.26
C VAL A 400 -6.44 -7.51 0.87
N PHE A 401 -6.74 -7.66 -0.42
CA PHE A 401 -7.61 -8.70 -0.94
C PHE A 401 -7.04 -10.11 -0.67
N VAL A 402 -5.76 -10.34 -0.95
CA VAL A 402 -5.13 -11.65 -0.80
C VAL A 402 -5.05 -12.08 0.67
N VAL A 403 -4.74 -11.14 1.58
CA VAL A 403 -4.67 -11.44 3.02
C VAL A 403 -6.07 -11.63 3.59
N THR A 404 -6.97 -10.68 3.35
CA THR A 404 -8.35 -10.75 3.87
C THR A 404 -9.10 -11.95 3.30
N GLY A 405 -8.95 -12.22 2.00
CA GLY A 405 -9.54 -13.37 1.35
C GLY A 405 -9.02 -14.69 1.90
N GLY A 406 -7.73 -14.76 2.25
CA GLY A 406 -7.15 -15.92 2.93
C GLY A 406 -7.78 -16.17 4.30
N VAL A 407 -7.83 -15.14 5.14
CA VAL A 407 -8.30 -15.22 6.53
C VAL A 407 -9.82 -15.47 6.61
N THR A 408 -10.59 -14.93 5.66
CA THR A 408 -12.05 -15.14 5.58
C THR A 408 -12.45 -16.46 4.90
N GLY A 409 -11.49 -17.20 4.34
CA GLY A 409 -11.76 -18.45 3.63
C GLY A 409 -12.27 -18.26 2.19
N LEU A 410 -12.17 -17.06 1.60
CA LEU A 410 -12.50 -16.83 0.19
C LEU A 410 -11.47 -17.45 -0.77
N ILE A 411 -10.18 -17.43 -0.37
CA ILE A 411 -9.08 -18.05 -1.11
C ILE A 411 -8.15 -18.79 -0.12
N PRO A 412 -7.25 -19.67 -0.59
CA PRO A 412 -6.27 -20.31 0.28
C PRO A 412 -5.35 -19.32 1.01
N LEU A 413 -4.93 -19.68 2.23
CA LEU A 413 -4.05 -18.86 3.06
C LEU A 413 -2.68 -18.62 2.39
N THR A 414 -2.24 -17.36 2.37
CA THR A 414 -0.96 -16.99 1.75
C THR A 414 0.15 -16.66 2.76
N GLY A 415 -0.18 -16.38 4.02
CA GLY A 415 0.80 -16.07 5.07
C GLY A 415 1.44 -14.70 4.88
N LYS A 416 0.64 -13.71 4.48
CA LYS A 416 1.08 -12.32 4.25
C LYS A 416 0.47 -11.41 5.31
N ALA A 417 1.28 -10.48 5.79
CA ALA A 417 0.85 -9.49 6.76
C ALA A 417 -0.10 -8.47 6.11
N LEU A 418 -1.15 -8.08 6.84
CA LEU A 418 -2.04 -7.02 6.42
C LEU A 418 -1.30 -5.66 6.54
N PRO A 419 -1.25 -4.83 5.48
CA PRO A 419 -0.44 -3.61 5.46
C PRO A 419 -0.77 -2.65 6.61
N PHE A 420 0.23 -2.11 7.31
CA PHE A 420 0.09 -1.22 8.49
C PHE A 420 -0.51 -1.84 9.76
N LEU A 421 -1.45 -2.78 9.65
CA LEU A 421 -2.20 -3.33 10.79
C LEU A 421 -1.44 -4.45 11.50
N ALA A 422 -0.96 -5.43 10.75
CA ALA A 422 -0.31 -6.63 11.26
C ALA A 422 1.13 -6.40 11.74
N LYS A 423 1.63 -7.28 12.61
CA LYS A 423 3.05 -7.31 13.01
C LYS A 423 3.91 -7.59 11.78
N GLY A 424 4.86 -6.68 11.52
CA GLY A 424 5.77 -6.84 10.39
C GLY A 424 6.58 -5.57 10.15
N GLY A 425 7.75 -5.48 10.77
CA GLY A 425 8.57 -4.27 10.74
C GLY A 425 8.97 -3.82 9.33
N SER A 426 9.54 -4.72 8.54
CA SER A 426 9.91 -4.44 7.14
C SER A 426 8.71 -4.15 6.24
N SER A 427 7.59 -4.85 6.44
CA SER A 427 6.34 -4.56 5.71
C SER A 427 5.81 -3.16 6.05
N LEU A 428 5.82 -2.77 7.33
CA LEU A 428 5.41 -1.44 7.76
C LEU A 428 6.27 -0.34 7.12
N VAL A 429 7.60 -0.51 7.13
CA VAL A 429 8.53 0.44 6.47
C VAL A 429 8.23 0.52 4.97
N ALA A 430 8.07 -0.60 4.27
CA ALA A 430 7.75 -0.60 2.84
C ALA A 430 6.40 0.12 2.56
N ASN A 431 5.39 -0.09 3.39
CA ASN A 431 4.11 0.60 3.24
C ASN A 431 4.22 2.12 3.47
N TRP A 432 5.08 2.57 4.39
CA TRP A 432 5.40 4.00 4.55
C TRP A 432 6.22 4.57 3.38
N VAL A 433 7.12 3.78 2.76
CA VAL A 433 7.80 4.14 1.50
C VAL A 433 6.77 4.38 0.39
N MET A 434 5.81 3.47 0.24
CA MET A 434 4.72 3.61 -0.73
C MET A 434 3.88 4.88 -0.48
N VAL A 435 3.54 5.17 0.78
CA VAL A 435 2.84 6.41 1.17
C VAL A 435 3.65 7.65 0.79
N ALA A 436 4.95 7.66 1.05
CA ALA A 436 5.83 8.77 0.69
C ALA A 436 5.84 9.05 -0.82
N VAL A 437 5.95 7.98 -1.62
CA VAL A 437 5.91 8.08 -3.09
C VAL A 437 4.55 8.58 -3.59
N LEU A 438 3.44 8.08 -3.04
CA LEU A 438 2.09 8.53 -3.39
C LEU A 438 1.87 10.02 -3.03
N LEU A 439 2.31 10.45 -1.84
CA LEU A 439 2.28 11.87 -1.44
C LEU A 439 3.08 12.74 -2.40
N ARG A 440 4.26 12.28 -2.82
CA ARG A 440 5.12 13.00 -3.77
C ARG A 440 4.47 13.12 -5.15
N VAL A 441 3.91 12.03 -5.68
CA VAL A 441 3.19 12.04 -6.97
C VAL A 441 1.95 12.93 -6.87
N SER A 442 1.23 12.87 -5.76
CA SER A 442 0.05 13.72 -5.51
C SER A 442 0.38 15.21 -5.53
N ASP A 443 1.48 15.62 -4.89
CA ASP A 443 1.93 17.01 -4.88
C ASP A 443 2.30 17.46 -6.30
N SER A 444 3.06 16.65 -7.04
CA SER A 444 3.43 16.94 -8.44
C SER A 444 2.22 17.05 -9.37
N ALA A 445 1.21 16.18 -9.21
CA ALA A 445 -0.01 16.19 -10.01
C ALA A 445 -0.82 17.47 -9.81
N GLN A 446 -0.93 17.95 -8.57
CA GLN A 446 -1.67 19.16 -8.22
C GLN A 446 -0.93 20.43 -8.60
N ARG A 447 0.41 20.46 -8.47
CA ARG A 447 1.22 21.63 -8.88
C ARG A 447 0.98 22.06 -10.32
N ARG A 448 0.71 21.11 -11.21
CA ARG A 448 0.50 21.37 -12.64
C ARG A 448 -0.92 21.82 -12.99
N ARG A 449 -1.88 21.72 -12.05
CA ARG A 449 -3.29 22.12 -12.29
C ARG A 449 -3.53 23.62 -12.11
N GLU A 450 -2.77 24.29 -11.25
CA GLU A 450 -2.92 25.72 -11.04
C GLU A 450 -2.46 26.48 -12.30
N PRO A 451 -3.29 27.40 -12.84
CA PRO A 451 -2.84 28.30 -13.89
C PRO A 451 -1.63 29.09 -13.37
N VAL A 452 -0.60 29.26 -14.20
CA VAL A 452 0.47 30.21 -13.93
C VAL A 452 -0.22 31.56 -13.70
N ARG A 453 -0.12 32.13 -12.50
CA ARG A 453 -0.59 33.50 -12.26
C ARG A 453 0.06 34.38 -13.33
N PRO A 454 -0.70 35.16 -14.12
CA PRO A 454 -0.08 36.13 -15.02
C PRO A 454 0.88 36.97 -14.18
N ALA A 455 2.09 37.17 -14.71
CA ALA A 455 3.06 38.05 -14.09
C ALA A 455 2.37 39.39 -13.83
N PRO A 456 2.61 40.06 -12.68
CA PRO A 456 2.08 41.40 -12.48
C PRO A 456 2.50 42.23 -13.69
N GLU A 457 1.52 42.84 -14.37
CA GLU A 457 1.76 43.80 -15.44
C GLU A 457 2.79 44.80 -14.90
N ARG A 458 3.97 44.82 -15.53
CA ARG A 458 4.90 45.92 -15.31
C ARG A 458 4.12 47.16 -15.73
N PRO A 459 4.02 48.21 -14.89
CA PRO A 459 3.43 49.46 -15.32
C PRO A 459 4.13 49.87 -16.62
N ASP A 460 3.36 50.05 -17.68
CA ASP A 460 3.86 50.36 -19.00
C ASP A 460 4.86 51.53 -18.91
N ALA A 461 6.14 51.24 -19.09
CA ALA A 461 7.19 52.24 -19.22
C ALA A 461 7.18 52.88 -20.63
N ASP A 462 6.09 52.72 -21.39
CA ASP A 462 5.93 53.19 -22.76
C ASP A 462 4.77 54.20 -22.89
N ALA A 463 4.57 55.01 -21.85
CA ALA A 463 3.97 56.33 -22.02
C ALA A 463 4.97 57.21 -22.79
N THR A 464 5.16 56.92 -24.08
CA THR A 464 5.94 57.75 -25.00
C THR A 464 5.32 59.15 -25.00
N GLN A 465 6.04 60.12 -24.43
CA GLN A 465 5.71 61.54 -24.50
C GLN A 465 5.44 61.93 -25.97
N ARG A 466 4.17 62.26 -26.28
CA ARG A 466 3.86 62.96 -27.53
C ARG A 466 4.40 64.39 -27.41
N VAL A 467 5.55 64.64 -28.02
CA VAL A 467 6.06 66.00 -28.25
C VAL A 467 5.13 66.69 -29.25
N PRO A 468 4.60 67.90 -28.98
CA PRO A 468 3.78 68.63 -29.93
C PRO A 468 4.63 69.06 -31.13
N ARG A 469 4.17 68.73 -32.33
CA ARG A 469 4.83 69.10 -33.59
C ARG A 469 4.64 70.60 -33.82
N ILE A 470 5.73 71.37 -33.73
CA ILE A 470 5.73 72.81 -34.07
C ILE A 470 5.50 72.93 -35.58
N SER A 471 4.37 73.53 -35.98
CA SER A 471 4.06 73.88 -37.37
C SER A 471 4.85 75.12 -37.79
N GLY A 472 5.81 74.96 -38.70
CA GLY A 472 6.48 76.06 -39.40
C GLY A 472 5.61 76.66 -40.53
N PRO A 473 5.93 77.86 -41.01
CA PRO A 473 5.02 78.67 -41.84
C PRO A 473 4.95 78.18 -43.30
N THR A 474 3.73 78.17 -43.84
CA THR A 474 3.41 77.90 -45.25
C THR A 474 3.84 79.07 -46.16
N PRO A 475 4.56 78.82 -47.27
CA PRO A 475 4.81 79.83 -48.29
C PRO A 475 3.71 79.86 -49.36
N GLY A 476 3.11 81.03 -49.54
CA GLY A 476 2.76 81.66 -50.81
C GLY A 476 1.80 80.96 -51.79
N ALA A 477 0.59 81.51 -51.92
CA ALA A 477 -0.16 81.51 -53.17
C ALA A 477 -0.56 82.95 -53.50
N THR A 478 -0.27 83.35 -54.73
CA THR A 478 -0.41 84.68 -55.35
C THR A 478 -1.86 85.09 -55.63
N PRO A 479 -2.12 86.39 -55.87
CA PRO A 479 -3.47 86.98 -55.89
C PRO A 479 -4.12 86.98 -57.29
N GLY A 480 -5.45 86.93 -57.34
CA GLY A 480 -6.22 87.14 -58.57
C GLY A 480 -7.69 87.48 -58.31
N ALA A 481 -8.05 88.69 -58.74
CA ALA A 481 -9.37 89.35 -58.82
C ALA A 481 -9.94 89.96 -57.53
#